data_AF-A0A969WFB9-F1
#
_entry.id   AF-A0A969WFB9-F1
#
_cell.length_a   1.000
_cell.length_b   1.000
_cell.length_c   1.000
_cell.angle_alpha   90.00
_cell.angle_beta   90.00
_cell.angle_gamma   90.00
#
_symmetry.space_group_name_H-M   'P 1'
#
loop_
_entity.id
_entity.type
_entity.pdbx_description
1 polymer ?
#
loop_
_entity_poly.entity_id
_entity_poly.type
_entity_poly.pdbx_seq_one_letter_code
_entity_poly.pdbx_strand_id
1 'polypeptide(L)'
;MKKMIVLFLGLSLMVALAACGGTAAETGAVAVPVEDVSATAVADVVTVVEEAPVEVEAAATAVPVETSEETAVAETTDVVLAEDYAEDALPIRTQLILGTMKLEDTDLAVTPEQAAELVILWQASAALSRSGTGATEEVTAVINQIQDTMTPAQISAIAAMQLTRGDIQTLAQELGVSSGGDGTGQGGGGQGQNLTEAERATRQAERAESSSKGVSSVLLDMLIEMLVSRSGA
;
A
#
# COMPACT_ATOMS: atom_id res chain seq x y z
N MET A 1 -5.54 49.32 -9.83
CA MET A 1 -5.25 50.43 -8.89
C MET A 1 -4.85 49.83 -7.56
N LYS A 2 -3.81 50.39 -6.90
CA LYS A 2 -3.56 50.45 -5.44
C LYS A 2 -3.94 49.20 -4.60
N LYS A 3 -3.13 48.65 -3.71
CA LYS A 3 -1.86 48.99 -3.03
C LYS A 3 -1.72 47.86 -1.99
N MET A 4 -0.58 47.19 -1.93
CA MET A 4 0.32 47.22 -0.75
C MET A 4 -0.10 46.38 0.46
N ILE A 5 0.97 46.03 1.20
CA ILE A 5 1.05 45.75 2.64
C ILE A 5 1.16 44.25 2.95
N VAL A 6 2.34 43.64 3.20
CA VAL A 6 3.46 43.93 4.11
C VAL A 6 3.40 43.04 5.38
N LEU A 7 4.59 42.53 5.76
CA LEU A 7 4.99 41.89 7.04
C LEU A 7 4.46 40.46 7.26
N PHE A 8 5.26 39.37 7.40
CA PHE A 8 6.56 39.15 8.04
C PHE A 8 6.63 39.65 9.50
N LEU A 9 6.14 38.86 10.48
CA LEU A 9 6.70 38.78 11.83
C LEU A 9 6.00 37.72 12.71
N GLY A 10 6.78 36.99 13.51
CA GLY A 10 6.33 36.29 14.73
C GLY A 10 6.37 34.76 14.60
N LEU A 11 7.44 34.03 14.91
CA LEU A 11 8.14 33.90 16.21
C LEU A 11 7.19 33.62 17.38
N SER A 12 7.11 32.34 17.78
CA SER A 12 7.05 31.82 19.16
C SER A 12 6.44 30.42 19.11
N LEU A 13 7.21 29.35 19.28
CA LEU A 13 7.70 28.86 20.57
C LEU A 13 6.57 28.76 21.62
N MET A 14 6.00 27.58 21.77
CA MET A 14 5.61 27.12 23.11
C MET A 14 5.68 25.59 23.20
N VAL A 15 6.82 25.13 23.71
CA VAL A 15 6.99 23.84 24.38
C VAL A 15 6.17 23.88 25.67
N ALA A 16 5.29 22.90 25.87
CA ALA A 16 4.70 22.61 27.17
C ALA A 16 5.06 21.17 27.57
N LEU A 17 6.06 21.09 28.44
CA LEU A 17 6.38 19.94 29.27
C LEU A 17 5.27 19.76 30.30
N ALA A 18 4.70 18.56 30.41
CA ALA A 18 3.96 18.12 31.59
C ALA A 18 4.59 16.84 32.11
N ALA A 19 5.24 16.96 33.26
CA ALA A 19 5.82 15.88 34.06
C ALA A 19 5.03 15.73 35.37
N CYS A 20 4.58 14.51 35.67
CA CYS A 20 4.38 13.89 37.00
C CYS A 20 3.77 12.51 36.71
N GLY A 21 4.31 11.35 37.07
CA GLY A 21 4.87 11.00 38.37
C GLY A 21 3.85 10.12 39.10
N GLY A 22 3.99 8.79 39.01
CA GLY A 22 3.10 7.84 39.69
C GLY A 22 3.68 6.42 39.67
N THR A 23 4.51 6.13 40.66
CA THR A 23 5.02 4.79 40.97
C THR A 23 4.06 4.10 41.95
N ALA A 24 3.80 2.80 41.78
CA ALA A 24 3.69 1.81 42.86
C ALA A 24 3.40 0.44 42.28
N ALA A 25 4.25 -0.52 42.62
CA ALA A 25 4.06 -1.94 42.46
C ALA A 25 2.99 -2.46 43.43
N GLU A 26 2.29 -3.54 43.07
CA GLU A 26 2.01 -4.58 44.05
C GLU A 26 1.83 -5.95 43.40
N THR A 27 2.57 -6.89 43.97
CA THR A 27 2.55 -8.34 43.82
C THR A 27 1.18 -8.95 44.13
N GLY A 28 0.74 -9.90 43.30
CA GLY A 28 -0.45 -10.71 43.60
C GLY A 28 -0.48 -11.99 42.79
N ALA A 29 0.35 -12.96 43.18
CA ALA A 29 0.21 -14.34 42.75
C ALA A 29 -1.05 -14.94 43.37
N VAL A 30 -2.00 -15.38 42.53
CA VAL A 30 -2.99 -16.40 42.89
C VAL A 30 -3.06 -17.40 41.75
N ALA A 31 -2.63 -18.61 42.07
CA ALA A 31 -2.81 -19.80 41.27
C ALA A 31 -4.25 -20.35 41.39
N VAL A 32 -4.51 -21.37 40.57
CA VAL A 32 -5.55 -22.43 40.70
C VAL A 32 -6.88 -22.12 39.98
N PRO A 33 -7.61 -23.10 39.39
CA PRO A 33 -7.25 -24.41 38.81
C PRO A 33 -7.71 -24.58 37.34
N VAL A 34 -7.11 -25.59 36.69
CA VAL A 34 -7.68 -26.35 35.57
C VAL A 34 -8.95 -27.08 36.01
N GLU A 35 -10.06 -26.84 35.31
CA GLU A 35 -11.25 -27.69 35.37
C GLU A 35 -11.45 -28.40 34.03
N ASP A 36 -11.82 -29.65 34.21
CA ASP A 36 -11.85 -30.80 33.33
C ASP A 36 -13.10 -30.82 32.43
N VAL A 37 -13.01 -31.65 31.38
CA VAL A 37 -14.01 -32.08 30.40
C VAL A 37 -15.50 -31.88 30.69
N SER A 38 -16.27 -31.59 29.62
CA SER A 38 -17.35 -32.50 29.18
C SER A 38 -17.95 -32.09 27.83
N ALA A 39 -17.87 -33.01 26.88
CA ALA A 39 -18.73 -33.08 25.72
C ALA A 39 -20.10 -33.66 26.13
N THR A 40 -21.20 -33.09 25.63
CA THR A 40 -22.48 -33.80 25.43
C THR A 40 -23.31 -33.08 24.37
N ALA A 41 -23.80 -33.88 23.43
CA ALA A 41 -24.60 -33.52 22.28
C ALA A 41 -26.03 -33.08 22.64
N VAL A 42 -26.63 -32.29 21.76
CA VAL A 42 -28.07 -32.38 21.46
C VAL A 42 -28.28 -32.34 19.95
N ALA A 43 -28.98 -33.37 19.46
CA ALA A 43 -29.50 -33.49 18.12
C ALA A 43 -30.94 -32.97 18.10
N ASP A 44 -31.35 -32.32 17.01
CA ASP A 44 -32.74 -32.16 16.57
C ASP A 44 -32.67 -31.81 15.07
N VAL A 45 -32.79 -32.75 14.12
CA VAL A 45 -34.02 -33.33 13.56
C VAL A 45 -35.05 -32.27 13.12
N VAL A 46 -34.93 -31.82 11.86
CA VAL A 46 -36.10 -31.53 11.03
C VAL A 46 -35.92 -32.24 9.70
N THR A 47 -36.71 -33.28 9.52
CA THR A 47 -36.85 -34.06 8.29
C THR A 47 -38.09 -33.61 7.51
N VAL A 48 -37.87 -33.38 6.20
CA VAL A 48 -38.70 -33.75 5.05
C VAL A 48 -40.01 -32.99 4.81
N VAL A 49 -40.12 -32.33 3.64
CA VAL A 49 -41.20 -32.56 2.67
C VAL A 49 -40.65 -32.39 1.24
N GLU A 50 -40.76 -33.47 0.48
CA GLU A 50 -40.62 -33.61 -0.98
C GLU A 50 -41.90 -33.10 -1.68
N GLU A 51 -41.78 -32.41 -2.83
CA GLU A 51 -42.65 -32.62 -4.02
C GLU A 51 -42.28 -31.63 -5.15
N ALA A 52 -41.85 -32.19 -6.27
CA ALA A 52 -42.16 -31.66 -7.62
C ALA A 52 -43.59 -32.12 -7.99
N PRO A 53 -44.17 -31.89 -9.19
CA PRO A 53 -43.81 -31.01 -10.31
C PRO A 53 -45.00 -30.14 -10.80
N VAL A 54 -44.78 -29.11 -11.62
CA VAL A 54 -45.83 -28.67 -12.57
C VAL A 54 -45.21 -28.18 -13.88
N GLU A 55 -45.47 -28.95 -14.95
CA GLU A 55 -45.30 -28.55 -16.34
C GLU A 55 -46.34 -27.49 -16.73
N VAL A 56 -45.92 -26.47 -17.48
CA VAL A 56 -46.83 -25.71 -18.35
C VAL A 56 -46.14 -25.51 -19.70
N GLU A 57 -46.48 -26.34 -20.67
CA GLU A 57 -46.35 -26.04 -22.10
C GLU A 57 -47.41 -24.99 -22.51
N ALA A 58 -47.00 -23.97 -23.28
CA ALA A 58 -47.75 -23.46 -24.45
C ALA A 58 -47.02 -22.29 -25.17
N ALA A 59 -46.30 -22.65 -26.23
CA ALA A 59 -46.26 -22.09 -27.59
C ALA A 59 -46.23 -20.56 -27.92
N ALA A 60 -45.21 -20.24 -28.75
CA ALA A 60 -45.14 -19.29 -29.89
C ALA A 60 -45.12 -17.77 -29.58
N THR A 61 -44.18 -16.96 -30.08
CA THR A 61 -43.82 -16.78 -31.50
C THR A 61 -42.43 -16.08 -31.63
N ALA A 62 -41.74 -16.34 -32.75
CA ALA A 62 -40.35 -16.02 -33.07
C ALA A 62 -39.88 -14.55 -33.00
N VAL A 63 -38.60 -14.37 -32.66
CA VAL A 63 -37.62 -13.53 -33.39
C VAL A 63 -36.19 -14.04 -33.10
N PRO A 64 -35.38 -14.44 -34.10
CA PRO A 64 -33.95 -14.67 -33.89
C PRO A 64 -33.24 -13.33 -34.05
N VAL A 65 -32.70 -12.80 -32.96
CA VAL A 65 -31.64 -11.80 -33.03
C VAL A 65 -30.41 -12.48 -32.47
N GLU A 66 -29.55 -12.94 -33.37
CA GLU A 66 -28.14 -13.17 -33.05
C GLU A 66 -27.51 -11.81 -32.74
N THR A 67 -27.56 -11.43 -31.47
CA THR A 67 -26.56 -10.55 -30.90
C THR A 67 -25.71 -11.43 -30.02
N SER A 68 -24.50 -11.69 -30.51
CA SER A 68 -23.40 -12.26 -29.74
C SER A 68 -23.12 -11.36 -28.54
N GLU A 69 -23.85 -11.56 -27.45
CA GLU A 69 -23.35 -11.28 -26.11
C GLU A 69 -22.54 -12.50 -25.70
N GLU A 70 -21.31 -12.57 -26.20
CA GLU A 70 -20.24 -13.22 -25.45
C GLU A 70 -20.06 -12.40 -24.18
N THR A 71 -20.92 -12.68 -23.21
CA THR A 71 -20.67 -12.40 -21.81
C THR A 71 -19.46 -13.25 -21.48
N ALA A 72 -18.27 -12.68 -21.70
CA ALA A 72 -17.06 -13.14 -21.09
C ALA A 72 -17.32 -13.08 -19.59
N VAL A 73 -17.65 -14.25 -19.03
CA VAL A 73 -17.55 -14.48 -17.60
C VAL A 73 -16.07 -14.25 -17.31
N ALA A 74 -15.74 -13.04 -16.86
CA ALA A 74 -14.45 -12.76 -16.27
C ALA A 74 -14.34 -13.74 -15.12
N GLU A 75 -13.52 -14.77 -15.31
CA GLU A 75 -13.06 -15.62 -14.23
C GLU A 75 -12.39 -14.66 -13.25
N THR A 76 -13.07 -14.34 -12.16
CA THR A 76 -12.50 -13.58 -11.05
C THR A 76 -11.53 -14.51 -10.34
N THR A 77 -10.41 -14.82 -10.98
CA THR A 77 -9.23 -15.25 -10.23
C THR A 77 -8.90 -14.06 -9.34
N ASP A 78 -8.92 -14.24 -8.03
CA ASP A 78 -8.39 -13.26 -7.09
C ASP A 78 -6.92 -13.04 -7.45
N VAL A 79 -6.65 -12.00 -8.24
CA VAL A 79 -5.29 -11.66 -8.64
C VAL A 79 -4.62 -11.00 -7.44
N VAL A 80 -3.68 -11.73 -6.85
CA VAL A 80 -2.87 -11.26 -5.74
C VAL A 80 -1.53 -10.76 -6.29
N LEU A 81 -1.07 -9.61 -5.79
CA LEU A 81 0.28 -9.12 -6.09
C LEU A 81 1.32 -10.08 -5.51
N ALA A 82 2.28 -10.47 -6.33
CA ALA A 82 3.35 -11.40 -5.95
C ALA A 82 4.73 -10.74 -6.10
N GLU A 83 5.76 -11.39 -5.54
CA GLU A 83 7.15 -10.95 -5.63
C GLU A 83 8.07 -12.02 -6.28
N ASP A 84 7.49 -13.11 -6.79
CA ASP A 84 8.20 -14.31 -7.25
C ASP A 84 8.45 -14.37 -8.77
N TYR A 85 7.99 -13.38 -9.53
CA TYR A 85 8.16 -13.33 -10.98
C TYR A 85 9.58 -12.91 -11.42
N ALA A 86 10.36 -12.27 -10.55
CA ALA A 86 11.73 -11.85 -10.84
C ALA A 86 12.58 -11.70 -9.56
N GLU A 87 13.88 -11.97 -9.65
CA GLU A 87 14.86 -11.79 -8.56
C GLU A 87 14.94 -10.34 -8.03
N ASP A 88 14.58 -9.39 -8.89
CA ASP A 88 14.56 -7.97 -8.61
C ASP A 88 13.15 -7.38 -8.62
N ALA A 89 12.12 -8.23 -8.42
CA ALA A 89 10.76 -7.78 -8.18
C ALA A 89 10.71 -6.76 -7.02
N LEU A 90 9.87 -5.75 -7.17
CA LEU A 90 9.67 -4.76 -6.11
C LEU A 90 8.84 -5.35 -4.97
N PRO A 91 9.05 -4.88 -3.72
CA PRO A 91 8.14 -5.22 -2.63
C PRO A 91 6.70 -4.80 -2.95
N ILE A 92 5.68 -5.56 -2.54
CA ILE A 92 4.24 -5.31 -2.84
C ILE A 92 3.85 -3.85 -2.60
N ARG A 93 4.27 -3.27 -1.46
CA ARG A 93 4.00 -1.86 -1.16
C ARG A 93 4.52 -0.90 -2.23
N THR A 94 5.72 -1.15 -2.75
CA THR A 94 6.32 -0.32 -3.80
C THR A 94 5.68 -0.60 -5.16
N GLN A 95 5.29 -1.84 -5.44
CA GLN A 95 4.50 -2.19 -6.63
C GLN A 95 3.18 -1.42 -6.66
N LEU A 96 2.47 -1.35 -5.54
CA LEU A 96 1.24 -0.56 -5.43
C LEU A 96 1.51 0.92 -5.66
N ILE A 97 2.52 1.51 -5.00
CA ILE A 97 2.84 2.93 -5.19
C ILE A 97 3.11 3.27 -6.66
N LEU A 98 4.04 2.55 -7.28
CA LEU A 98 4.44 2.81 -8.66
C LEU A 98 3.35 2.41 -9.65
N GLY A 99 2.70 1.28 -9.42
CA GLY A 99 1.60 0.77 -10.23
C GLY A 99 0.42 1.73 -10.25
N THR A 100 0.00 2.26 -9.10
CA THR A 100 -1.09 3.24 -9.02
C THR A 100 -0.76 4.51 -9.82
N MET A 101 0.48 5.00 -9.78
CA MET A 101 0.88 6.14 -10.63
C MET A 101 0.88 5.78 -12.13
N LYS A 102 1.29 4.56 -12.49
CA LYS A 102 1.26 4.09 -13.88
C LYS A 102 -0.16 3.86 -14.43
N LEU A 103 -1.15 3.62 -13.57
CA LEU A 103 -2.54 3.49 -13.99
C LEU A 103 -3.14 4.82 -14.49
N GLU A 104 -2.55 5.97 -14.12
CA GLU A 104 -3.05 7.29 -14.48
C GLU A 104 -3.11 7.53 -16.00
N ASP A 105 -2.21 6.88 -16.75
CA ASP A 105 -2.14 6.96 -18.20
C ASP A 105 -3.04 5.90 -18.91
N THR A 106 -3.96 5.28 -18.16
CA THR A 106 -4.83 4.19 -18.65
C THR A 106 -6.29 4.45 -18.31
N ASP A 107 -7.19 3.64 -18.89
CA ASP A 107 -8.63 3.65 -18.54
C ASP A 107 -8.92 3.12 -17.12
N LEU A 108 -7.90 2.57 -16.44
CA LEU A 108 -7.98 2.05 -15.08
C LEU A 108 -7.47 3.04 -14.02
N ALA A 109 -7.31 4.31 -14.39
CA ALA A 109 -6.92 5.36 -13.47
C ALA A 109 -7.83 5.39 -12.23
N VAL A 110 -7.25 5.69 -11.05
CA VAL A 110 -7.99 5.75 -9.78
C VAL A 110 -9.15 6.74 -9.89
N THR A 111 -10.34 6.47 -9.35
CA THR A 111 -11.42 7.48 -9.37
C THR A 111 -11.22 8.54 -8.27
N PRO A 112 -11.84 9.72 -8.36
CA PRO A 112 -11.80 10.71 -7.28
C PRO A 112 -12.25 10.16 -5.91
N GLU A 113 -13.28 9.30 -5.91
CA GLU A 113 -13.81 8.66 -4.70
C GLU A 113 -12.79 7.68 -4.10
N GLN A 114 -12.19 6.82 -4.94
CA GLN A 114 -11.13 5.93 -4.49
C GLN A 114 -9.92 6.72 -3.96
N ALA A 115 -9.55 7.81 -4.62
CA ALA A 115 -8.42 8.64 -4.22
C ALA A 115 -8.62 9.22 -2.81
N ALA A 116 -9.84 9.68 -2.49
CA ALA A 116 -10.15 10.22 -1.16
C ALA A 116 -9.91 9.20 -0.04
N GLU A 117 -10.25 7.93 -0.28
CA GLU A 117 -10.00 6.84 0.66
C GLU A 117 -8.51 6.46 0.70
N LEU A 118 -7.89 6.29 -0.47
CA LEU A 118 -6.49 5.88 -0.61
C LEU A 118 -5.52 6.87 0.02
N VAL A 119 -5.77 8.18 -0.04
CA VAL A 119 -4.92 9.19 0.63
C VAL A 119 -4.78 8.86 2.13
N ILE A 120 -5.89 8.56 2.80
CA ILE A 120 -5.90 8.29 4.24
C ILE A 120 -5.14 7.01 4.55
N LEU A 121 -5.33 5.96 3.75
CA LEU A 121 -4.66 4.68 3.94
C LEU A 121 -3.14 4.79 3.69
N TRP A 122 -2.72 5.51 2.65
CA TRP A 122 -1.30 5.73 2.36
C TRP A 122 -0.62 6.59 3.43
N GLN A 123 -1.30 7.61 3.96
CA GLN A 123 -0.81 8.40 5.10
C GLN A 123 -0.67 7.54 6.36
N ALA A 124 -1.64 6.65 6.64
CA ALA A 124 -1.55 5.70 7.75
C ALA A 124 -0.36 4.74 7.59
N SER A 125 -0.18 4.17 6.38
CA SER A 125 0.97 3.32 6.05
C SER A 125 2.30 4.05 6.25
N ALA A 126 2.38 5.32 5.84
CA ALA A 126 3.56 6.17 6.02
C ALA A 126 3.87 6.42 7.51
N ALA A 127 2.85 6.72 8.31
CA ALA A 127 2.98 6.98 9.73
C ALA A 127 3.48 5.75 10.51
N LEU A 128 2.91 4.57 10.23
CA LEU A 128 3.33 3.30 10.82
C LEU A 128 4.77 2.95 10.45
N SER A 129 5.16 3.18 9.19
CA SER A 129 6.52 2.93 8.72
C SER A 129 7.55 3.85 9.39
N ARG A 130 7.18 5.11 9.66
CA ARG A 130 8.08 6.12 10.24
C ARG A 130 8.24 5.98 11.75
N SER A 131 7.18 5.56 12.46
CA SER A 131 7.24 5.44 13.92
C SER A 131 8.20 4.34 14.38
N GLY A 132 8.45 3.33 13.53
CA GLY A 132 9.25 2.15 13.90
C GLY A 132 8.63 1.31 15.01
N THR A 133 7.42 1.66 15.46
CA THR A 133 6.64 0.95 16.49
C THR A 133 5.41 0.26 15.91
N GLY A 134 5.10 0.48 14.62
CA GLY A 134 4.04 -0.27 13.95
C GLY A 134 4.43 -1.74 13.87
N ALA A 135 3.53 -2.62 14.32
CA ALA A 135 3.73 -4.05 14.13
C ALA A 135 3.73 -4.35 12.63
N THR A 136 4.55 -5.30 12.18
CA THR A 136 4.59 -5.72 10.76
C THR A 136 3.19 -6.08 10.26
N GLU A 137 2.39 -6.71 11.13
CA GLU A 137 1.01 -7.09 10.89
C GLU A 137 0.09 -5.89 10.65
N GLU A 138 0.30 -4.77 11.34
CA GLU A 138 -0.48 -3.53 11.14
C GLU A 138 -0.17 -2.91 9.78
N VAL A 139 1.10 -2.88 9.37
CA VAL A 139 1.49 -2.39 8.05
C VAL A 139 0.87 -3.27 6.96
N THR A 140 0.98 -4.59 7.09
CA THR A 140 0.37 -5.54 6.14
C THR A 140 -1.14 -5.38 6.06
N ALA A 141 -1.83 -5.19 7.20
CA ALA A 141 -3.27 -4.96 7.21
C ALA A 141 -3.67 -3.69 6.44
N VAL A 142 -2.93 -2.59 6.62
CA VAL A 142 -3.18 -1.35 5.85
C VAL A 142 -2.91 -1.56 4.36
N ILE A 143 -1.87 -2.32 3.99
CA ILE A 143 -1.59 -2.65 2.59
C ILE A 143 -2.70 -3.52 1.98
N ASN A 144 -3.27 -4.46 2.73
CA ASN A 144 -4.43 -5.24 2.26
C ASN A 144 -5.65 -4.35 2.05
N GLN A 145 -5.92 -3.44 2.99
CA GLN A 145 -7.03 -2.50 2.84
C GLN A 145 -6.86 -1.58 1.63
N ILE A 146 -5.62 -1.15 1.31
CA ILE A 146 -5.34 -0.40 0.08
C ILE A 146 -5.72 -1.21 -1.16
N GLN A 147 -5.41 -2.50 -1.19
CA GLN A 147 -5.79 -3.37 -2.31
C GLN A 147 -7.31 -3.53 -2.41
N ASP A 148 -8.00 -3.67 -1.28
CA ASP A 148 -9.46 -3.82 -1.23
C ASP A 148 -10.22 -2.55 -1.67
N THR A 149 -9.63 -1.36 -1.48
CA THR A 149 -10.19 -0.09 -1.99
C THR A 149 -10.05 0.04 -3.51
N MET A 150 -9.09 -0.68 -4.11
CA MET A 150 -8.92 -0.71 -5.57
C MET A 150 -9.83 -1.76 -6.21
N THR A 151 -10.12 -1.59 -7.50
CA THR A 151 -10.87 -2.61 -8.25
C THR A 151 -9.98 -3.81 -8.58
N PRO A 152 -10.54 -5.03 -8.71
CA PRO A 152 -9.78 -6.20 -9.12
C PRO A 152 -9.05 -6.00 -10.47
N ALA A 153 -9.66 -5.25 -11.39
CA ALA A 153 -9.04 -4.91 -12.67
C ALA A 153 -7.78 -4.04 -12.50
N GLN A 154 -7.81 -3.06 -11.57
CA GLN A 154 -6.65 -2.24 -11.25
C GLN A 154 -5.52 -3.08 -10.63
N ILE A 155 -5.83 -3.94 -9.67
CA ILE A 155 -4.84 -4.84 -9.05
C ILE A 155 -4.24 -5.78 -10.09
N SER A 156 -5.08 -6.37 -10.95
CA SER A 156 -4.63 -7.24 -12.04
C SER A 156 -3.72 -6.51 -13.02
N ALA A 157 -4.06 -5.27 -13.37
CA ALA A 157 -3.23 -4.46 -14.25
C ALA A 157 -1.86 -4.16 -13.61
N ILE A 158 -1.83 -3.83 -12.30
CA ILE A 158 -0.56 -3.61 -11.58
C ILE A 158 0.27 -4.90 -11.53
N ALA A 159 -0.35 -6.05 -11.23
CA ALA A 159 0.34 -7.34 -11.21
C ALA A 159 0.95 -7.68 -12.58
N ALA A 160 0.22 -7.39 -13.68
CA ALA A 160 0.68 -7.60 -15.04
C ALA A 160 1.88 -6.71 -15.44
N MET A 161 2.09 -5.57 -14.74
CA MET A 161 3.25 -4.71 -14.98
C MET A 161 4.57 -5.35 -14.55
N GLN A 162 4.56 -6.35 -13.66
CA GLN A 162 5.76 -7.06 -13.15
C GLN A 162 6.88 -6.09 -12.77
N LEU A 163 6.58 -5.12 -11.91
CA LEU A 163 7.47 -4.00 -11.60
C LEU A 163 8.74 -4.44 -10.86
N THR A 164 9.88 -4.01 -11.39
CA THR A 164 11.22 -4.38 -10.92
C THR A 164 11.99 -3.19 -10.36
N ARG A 165 13.15 -3.46 -9.74
CA ARG A 165 14.11 -2.40 -9.38
C ARG A 165 14.58 -1.62 -10.61
N GLY A 166 14.58 -2.22 -11.80
CA GLY A 166 14.86 -1.54 -13.06
C GLY A 166 13.87 -0.41 -13.34
N ASP A 167 12.57 -0.63 -13.07
CA ASP A 167 11.53 0.41 -13.26
C ASP A 167 11.76 1.63 -12.36
N ILE A 168 12.23 1.42 -11.13
CA ILE A 168 12.58 2.52 -10.22
C ILE A 168 13.77 3.33 -10.75
N GLN A 169 14.76 2.67 -11.38
CA GLN A 169 15.90 3.34 -11.99
C GLN A 169 15.49 4.14 -13.23
N THR A 170 14.58 3.61 -14.03
CA THR A 170 13.99 4.32 -15.17
C THR A 170 13.26 5.57 -14.69
N LEU A 171 12.38 5.43 -13.69
CA LEU A 171 11.65 6.56 -13.12
C LEU A 171 12.58 7.60 -12.49
N ALA A 172 13.64 7.17 -11.80
CA ALA A 172 14.63 8.10 -11.26
C ALA A 172 15.31 8.93 -12.36
N GLN A 173 15.59 8.35 -13.53
CA GLN A 173 16.14 9.07 -14.69
C GLN A 173 15.12 10.06 -15.26
N GLU A 174 13.86 9.66 -15.38
CA GLU A 174 12.77 10.53 -15.88
C GLU A 174 12.55 11.75 -14.99
N LEU A 175 12.61 11.55 -13.66
CA LEU A 175 12.50 12.62 -12.67
C LEU A 175 13.77 13.48 -12.54
N GLY A 176 14.82 13.19 -13.32
CA GLY A 176 16.10 13.89 -13.22
C GLY A 176 16.84 13.63 -11.91
N VAL A 177 16.43 12.62 -11.14
CA VAL A 177 17.10 12.16 -9.92
C VAL A 177 18.27 11.27 -10.37
N SER A 178 19.31 11.89 -10.91
CA SER A 178 20.56 11.19 -11.19
C SER A 178 21.10 10.62 -9.87
N SER A 179 21.20 9.30 -9.80
CA SER A 179 21.78 8.57 -8.67
C SER A 179 23.31 8.82 -8.51
N GLY A 180 23.89 9.66 -9.35
CA GLY A 180 25.26 10.16 -9.27
C GLY A 180 25.26 11.66 -9.03
N GLY A 181 26.00 12.11 -8.01
CA GLY A 181 26.29 13.52 -7.82
C GLY A 181 27.11 14.08 -8.99
N ASP A 182 26.41 14.54 -10.03
CA ASP A 182 26.79 15.71 -10.82
C ASP A 182 26.42 16.96 -10.01
N GLY A 183 27.01 17.05 -8.82
CA GLY A 183 26.90 18.17 -7.93
C GLY A 183 28.30 18.64 -7.62
N THR A 184 28.65 19.80 -8.16
CA THR A 184 29.85 20.61 -7.89
C THR A 184 29.90 21.11 -6.42
N GLY A 185 29.44 20.30 -5.48
CA GLY A 185 29.46 20.51 -4.04
C GLY A 185 30.82 20.18 -3.47
N GLN A 186 31.68 21.19 -3.43
CA GLN A 186 32.85 21.26 -2.58
C GLN A 186 32.49 20.93 -1.12
N GLY A 187 32.68 19.67 -0.70
CA GLY A 187 32.52 19.25 0.69
C GLY A 187 32.31 17.75 0.84
N GLY A 188 33.39 16.95 0.79
CA GLY A 188 33.31 15.52 1.13
C GLY A 188 34.27 14.59 0.40
N GLY A 189 35.18 15.10 -0.43
CA GLY A 189 36.31 14.32 -0.93
C GLY A 189 37.37 14.17 0.15
N GLY A 190 37.43 13.01 0.83
CA GLY A 190 38.55 12.80 1.76
C GLY A 190 38.51 11.64 2.76
N GLN A 191 37.50 10.77 2.79
CA GLN A 191 37.48 9.64 3.75
C GLN A 191 37.38 8.23 3.13
N GLY A 192 37.25 8.09 1.80
CA GLY A 192 37.10 6.77 1.15
C GLY A 192 38.40 6.10 0.70
N GLN A 193 39.51 6.83 0.63
CA GLN A 193 40.76 6.33 0.02
C GLN A 193 41.61 5.45 0.95
N ASN A 194 41.27 5.36 2.24
CA ASN A 194 41.98 4.56 3.26
C ASN A 194 41.22 3.30 3.71
N LEU A 195 40.16 2.92 3.01
CA LEU A 195 39.31 1.81 3.41
C LEU A 195 39.64 0.53 2.65
N THR A 196 39.65 -0.58 3.39
CA THR A 196 39.83 -1.92 2.84
C THR A 196 38.72 -2.24 1.82
N GLU A 197 38.98 -3.21 0.94
CA GLU A 197 38.02 -3.69 -0.07
C GLU A 197 36.66 -4.04 0.56
N ALA A 198 36.69 -4.73 1.70
CA ALA A 198 35.51 -5.13 2.44
C ALA A 198 34.72 -3.91 2.99
N GLU A 199 35.40 -2.91 3.56
CA GLU A 199 34.75 -1.70 4.06
C GLU A 199 34.16 -0.81 2.94
N ARG A 200 34.75 -0.87 1.73
CA ARG A 200 34.15 -0.25 0.53
C ARG A 200 32.89 -1.01 0.10
N ALA A 201 32.95 -2.34 0.05
CA ALA A 201 31.80 -3.18 -0.31
C ALA A 201 30.61 -2.99 0.65
N THR A 202 30.86 -2.97 1.97
CA THR A 202 29.81 -2.72 2.98
C THR A 202 29.17 -1.35 2.79
N ARG A 203 29.96 -0.27 2.62
CA ARG A 203 29.39 1.07 2.40
C ARG A 203 28.63 1.17 1.08
N GLN A 204 29.07 0.46 0.05
CA GLN A 204 28.34 0.42 -1.22
C GLN A 204 26.97 -0.26 -1.05
N ALA A 205 26.91 -1.36 -0.31
CA ALA A 205 25.64 -2.02 0.03
C ALA A 205 24.72 -1.11 0.86
N GLU A 206 25.23 -0.47 1.91
CA GLU A 206 24.45 0.46 2.74
C GLU A 206 23.94 1.67 1.96
N ARG A 207 24.74 2.22 1.05
CA ARG A 207 24.34 3.34 0.20
C ARG A 207 23.26 2.91 -0.79
N ALA A 208 23.34 1.71 -1.36
CA ALA A 208 22.31 1.17 -2.24
C ALA A 208 20.96 1.03 -1.50
N GLU A 209 20.98 0.47 -0.30
CA GLU A 209 19.79 0.29 0.57
C GLU A 209 19.22 1.61 1.09
N SER A 210 20.08 2.58 1.42
CA SER A 210 19.64 3.90 1.88
C SER A 210 19.06 4.73 0.72
N SER A 211 19.64 4.58 -0.47
CA SER A 211 19.16 5.27 -1.68
C SER A 211 17.81 4.73 -2.12
N SER A 212 17.60 3.41 -2.09
CA SER A 212 16.31 2.80 -2.44
C SER A 212 15.20 3.26 -1.48
N LYS A 213 15.45 3.27 -0.17
CA LYS A 213 14.51 3.82 0.83
C LYS A 213 14.20 5.31 0.60
N GLY A 214 15.21 6.10 0.22
CA GLY A 214 15.02 7.51 -0.14
C GLY A 214 14.09 7.66 -1.33
N VAL A 215 14.32 6.90 -2.41
CA VAL A 215 13.47 6.94 -3.60
C VAL A 215 12.04 6.47 -3.27
N SER A 216 11.87 5.38 -2.51
CA SER A 216 10.55 4.92 -2.07
C SER A 216 9.78 5.98 -1.27
N SER A 217 10.46 6.80 -0.47
CA SER A 217 9.80 7.90 0.25
C SER A 217 9.33 9.02 -0.69
N VAL A 218 10.14 9.39 -1.69
CA VAL A 218 9.77 10.39 -2.70
C VAL A 218 8.60 9.89 -3.54
N LEU A 219 8.59 8.62 -3.93
CA LEU A 219 7.48 8.00 -4.67
C LEU A 219 6.18 8.02 -3.88
N LEU A 220 6.25 7.75 -2.57
CA LEU A 220 5.09 7.82 -1.70
C LEU A 220 4.53 9.25 -1.59
N ASP A 221 5.41 10.24 -1.45
CA ASP A 221 4.99 11.65 -1.36
C ASP A 221 4.33 12.11 -2.67
N MET A 222 4.89 11.74 -3.83
CA MET A 222 4.29 12.02 -5.14
C MET A 222 2.93 11.32 -5.32
N LEU A 223 2.81 10.06 -4.89
CA LEU A 223 1.53 9.35 -4.93
C LEU A 223 0.48 10.06 -4.06
N ILE A 224 0.83 10.45 -2.83
CA ILE A 224 -0.09 11.15 -1.94
C ILE A 224 -0.52 12.48 -2.57
N GLU A 225 0.40 13.25 -3.16
CA GLU A 225 0.09 14.50 -3.85
C GLU A 225 -0.86 14.28 -5.04
N MET A 226 -0.59 13.27 -5.86
CA MET A 226 -1.45 12.88 -6.99
C MET A 226 -2.86 12.51 -6.53
N LEU A 227 -2.98 11.69 -5.48
CA LEU A 227 -4.26 11.26 -4.94
C LEU A 227 -5.04 12.42 -4.30
N VAL A 228 -4.35 13.35 -3.61
CA VAL A 228 -4.97 14.58 -3.08
C VAL A 228 -5.54 15.41 -4.24
N SER A 229 -4.72 15.69 -5.27
CA SER A 229 -5.15 16.44 -6.45
C SER A 229 -6.35 15.79 -7.14
N ARG A 230 -6.43 14.46 -7.13
CA ARG A 230 -7.49 13.70 -7.77
C ARG A 230 -8.78 13.65 -6.95
N SER A 231 -8.68 13.58 -5.62
CA SER A 231 -9.83 13.64 -4.73
C SER A 231 -10.50 15.02 -4.68
N GLY A 232 -9.84 16.05 -5.23
CA GLY A 232 -10.31 17.43 -5.20
C GLY A 232 -10.19 18.09 -3.82
N ALA A 233 -9.33 17.55 -2.96
CA ALA A 233 -9.02 18.04 -1.63
C ALA A 233 -7.90 19.11 -1.62
#